data_AF-A0A084A936-F1
#
_entry.id   AF-A0A084A936-F1
#
_cell.length_a   1.000
_cell.length_b   1.000
_cell.length_c   1.000
_cell.angle_alpha   90.00
_cell.angle_beta   90.00
_cell.angle_gamma   90.00
#
_symmetry.space_group_name_H-M   'P 1'
#
loop_
_entity.id
_entity.type
_entity.pdbx_description
1 polymer ?
#
loop_
_entity_poly.entity_id
_entity_poly.type
_entity_poly.pdbx_seq_one_letter_code
_entity_poly.pdbx_strand_id
1 'polypeptide(L)'
;MALPMATQVRVLIHQTDKSNSLLHQLDLDNKLKLWHSPNSSFSPHNLLTTWDLLIMSIGSEGDSYLPLGSKEVFNRSRDDSNNIRPEIFLPLELWWNQTVFSQQSDYVSRKDIVQFIANKDVGAHVDEEKRPIS
;
A
#
# COMPACT_ATOMS: atom_id res chain seq x y z
N MET A 1 -9.79 -6.81 -10.75
CA MET A 1 -8.58 -7.54 -10.29
C MET A 1 -8.06 -7.04 -8.92
N ALA A 2 -8.23 -5.75 -8.56
CA ALA A 2 -7.73 -5.22 -7.28
C ALA A 2 -8.41 -5.82 -6.01
N LEU A 3 -9.72 -6.09 -6.06
CA LEU A 3 -10.48 -6.58 -4.90
C LEU A 3 -9.98 -7.93 -4.36
N PRO A 4 -9.85 -9.02 -5.17
CA PRO A 4 -9.33 -10.29 -4.67
C PRO A 4 -7.94 -10.19 -4.00
N MET A 5 -7.04 -9.39 -4.58
CA MET A 5 -5.69 -9.18 -4.01
C MET A 5 -5.77 -8.45 -2.67
N ALA A 6 -6.54 -7.37 -2.58
CA ALA A 6 -6.71 -6.63 -1.33
C ALA A 6 -7.33 -7.51 -0.24
N THR A 7 -8.33 -8.33 -0.58
CA THR A 7 -8.94 -9.28 0.35
C THR A 7 -7.91 -10.29 0.86
N GLN A 8 -7.11 -10.88 -0.03
CA GLN A 8 -6.06 -11.83 0.37
C GLN A 8 -5.01 -11.18 1.28
N VAL A 9 -4.53 -9.98 0.93
CA VAL A 9 -3.57 -9.25 1.77
C VAL A 9 -4.19 -8.96 3.15
N ARG A 10 -5.43 -8.48 3.22
CA ARG A 10 -6.14 -8.25 4.48
C ARG A 10 -6.22 -9.53 5.33
N VAL A 11 -6.62 -10.66 4.76
CA VAL A 11 -6.68 -11.95 5.48
C VAL A 11 -5.30 -12.37 5.99
N LEU A 12 -4.25 -12.16 5.21
CA LEU A 12 -2.90 -12.53 5.59
C LEU A 12 -2.40 -11.72 6.79
N ILE A 13 -2.59 -10.41 6.79
CA ILE A 13 -1.83 -9.50 7.67
C ILE A 13 -2.66 -8.63 8.60
N HIS A 14 -3.94 -8.39 8.30
CA HIS A 14 -4.74 -7.43 9.06
C HIS A 14 -5.27 -8.06 10.34
N GLN A 15 -4.58 -7.78 11.45
CA GLN A 15 -4.95 -8.20 12.78
C GLN A 15 -5.90 -7.20 13.45
N THR A 16 -6.93 -7.68 14.14
CA THR A 16 -7.82 -6.89 15.01
C THR A 16 -8.27 -7.73 16.21
N ASP A 17 -8.85 -7.09 17.23
CA ASP A 17 -9.39 -7.82 18.39
C ASP A 17 -10.51 -8.82 18.05
N LYS A 18 -11.16 -8.63 16.89
CA LYS A 18 -12.30 -9.45 16.43
C LYS A 18 -11.95 -10.39 15.29
N SER A 19 -10.75 -10.31 14.73
CA SER A 19 -10.35 -11.09 13.56
C SER A 19 -8.84 -11.30 13.57
N ASN A 20 -8.45 -12.58 13.61
CA ASN A 20 -7.06 -12.98 13.60
C ASN A 20 -6.55 -13.16 12.17
N SER A 21 -5.46 -12.47 11.84
CA SER A 21 -4.74 -12.63 10.58
C SER A 21 -4.07 -14.01 10.50
N LEU A 22 -3.79 -14.48 9.28
CA LEU A 22 -3.12 -15.77 9.10
C LEU A 22 -1.69 -15.74 9.68
N LEU A 23 -0.97 -14.63 9.51
CA LEU A 23 0.38 -14.50 10.06
C LEU A 23 0.40 -14.56 11.59
N HIS A 24 -0.62 -14.00 12.24
CA HIS A 24 -0.76 -14.05 13.69
C HIS A 24 -1.01 -15.49 14.16
N GLN A 25 -1.90 -16.21 13.48
CA GLN A 25 -2.19 -17.62 13.79
C GLN A 25 -0.97 -18.54 13.63
N LEU A 26 -0.01 -18.15 12.79
CA LEU A 26 1.24 -18.89 12.56
C LEU A 26 2.41 -18.37 13.41
N ASP A 27 2.18 -17.40 14.31
CA ASP A 27 3.23 -16.76 15.12
C ASP A 27 4.35 -16.16 14.25
N LEU A 28 3.99 -15.46 13.17
CA LEU A 28 4.93 -14.89 12.18
C LEU A 28 5.00 -13.35 12.20
N ASP A 29 4.13 -12.66 12.93
CA ASP A 29 4.01 -11.18 12.88
C ASP A 29 5.34 -10.47 13.14
N ASN A 30 6.11 -10.98 14.11
CA ASN A 30 7.39 -10.40 14.52
C ASN A 30 8.60 -11.06 13.83
N LYS A 31 8.38 -12.06 12.97
CA LYS A 31 9.44 -12.81 12.27
C LYS A 31 9.60 -12.36 10.83
N LEU A 32 8.57 -11.76 10.24
CA LEU A 32 8.59 -11.27 8.87
C LEU A 32 9.12 -9.85 8.81
N LYS A 33 10.03 -9.63 7.86
CA LYS A 33 10.46 -8.30 7.45
C LYS A 33 10.07 -8.09 6.01
N LEU A 34 9.38 -6.99 5.74
CA LEU A 34 8.83 -6.66 4.43
C LEU A 34 9.62 -5.52 3.83
N TRP A 35 9.82 -5.60 2.51
CA TRP A 35 10.60 -4.62 1.78
C TRP A 35 9.96 -3.22 1.89
N HIS A 36 10.80 -2.26 2.23
CA HIS A 36 10.47 -0.85 2.38
C HIS A 36 10.52 -0.15 1.03
N SER A 37 9.56 0.73 0.75
CA SER A 37 9.61 1.60 -0.43
C SER A 37 10.72 2.65 -0.27
N PRO A 38 11.84 2.60 -1.04
CA PRO A 38 12.96 3.53 -0.91
C PRO A 38 12.62 5.01 -1.15
N ASN A 39 11.48 5.31 -1.79
CA ASN A 39 11.05 6.68 -2.05
C ASN A 39 10.43 7.39 -0.83
N SER A 40 10.16 6.66 0.26
CA SER A 40 9.49 7.24 1.43
C SER A 40 10.45 8.08 2.29
N SER A 41 10.76 9.26 1.80
CA SER A 41 11.32 10.34 2.61
C SER A 41 10.19 11.18 3.21
N PHE A 42 9.16 10.50 3.76
CA PHE A 42 7.99 11.17 4.30
C PHE A 42 8.44 12.23 5.31
N SER A 43 8.15 13.49 4.97
CA SER A 43 8.36 14.63 5.82
C SER A 43 7.05 15.41 5.86
N PRO A 44 6.49 15.69 7.05
CA PRO A 44 5.27 16.50 7.16
C PRO A 44 5.46 17.94 6.66
N HIS A 45 6.71 18.36 6.42
CA HIS A 45 7.07 19.65 5.85
C HIS A 45 7.21 19.61 4.31
N ASN A 46 7.10 18.43 3.69
CA ASN A 46 7.09 18.33 2.24
C ASN A 46 5.72 18.76 1.72
N LEU A 47 5.69 19.83 0.93
CA LEU A 47 4.46 20.34 0.32
C LEU A 47 4.15 19.66 -1.02
N LEU A 48 5.11 18.90 -1.57
CA LEU A 48 4.90 18.12 -2.79
C LEU A 48 4.16 16.83 -2.49
N THR A 49 3.27 16.45 -3.40
CA THR A 49 2.61 15.15 -3.35
C THR A 49 3.65 14.05 -3.50
N THR A 50 3.70 13.09 -2.57
CA THR A 50 4.66 11.97 -2.62
C THR A 50 3.95 10.66 -2.92
N TRP A 51 4.47 9.88 -3.87
CA TRP A 51 3.88 8.62 -4.32
C TRP A 51 4.91 7.49 -4.18
N ASP A 52 5.02 6.91 -3.00
CA ASP A 52 6.18 6.09 -2.63
C ASP A 52 6.13 4.67 -3.22
N LEU A 53 5.04 4.29 -3.89
CA LEU A 53 4.89 3.00 -4.57
C LEU A 53 5.00 3.11 -6.10
N LEU A 54 5.27 4.30 -6.62
CA LEU A 54 5.36 4.58 -8.05
C LEU A 54 6.68 5.27 -8.39
N ILE A 55 7.14 5.08 -9.61
CA ILE A 55 8.16 5.92 -10.25
C ILE A 55 7.51 6.58 -11.45
N MET A 56 7.71 7.88 -11.57
CA MET A 56 7.37 8.61 -12.79
C MET A 56 8.57 8.54 -13.75
N SER A 57 8.32 8.10 -14.98
CA SER A 57 9.28 8.11 -16.06
C SER A 57 8.83 9.14 -17.09
N ILE A 58 9.67 10.15 -17.31
CA ILE A 58 9.49 11.21 -18.32
C ILE A 58 10.44 10.91 -19.47
N GLY A 59 9.92 10.70 -20.67
CA GLY A 59 10.72 10.39 -21.85
C GLY A 59 10.14 11.02 -23.11
N SER A 60 10.87 10.88 -24.23
CA SER A 60 10.43 11.41 -25.54
C SER A 60 9.13 10.78 -26.05
N GLU A 61 8.74 9.61 -25.53
CA GLU A 61 7.48 8.93 -25.86
C GLU A 61 6.31 9.32 -24.94
N GLY A 62 6.55 10.21 -23.97
CA GLY A 62 5.57 10.70 -23.02
C GLY A 62 5.88 10.33 -21.56
N ASP A 63 4.95 10.72 -20.69
CA ASP A 63 5.04 10.50 -19.25
C ASP A 63 4.31 9.22 -18.87
N SER A 64 4.91 8.43 -17.99
CA SER A 64 4.33 7.18 -17.50
C SER A 64 4.62 6.96 -16.02
N TYR A 65 3.74 6.18 -15.37
CA TYR A 65 3.94 5.72 -14.00
C TYR A 65 4.20 4.21 -13.99
N LEU A 66 5.29 3.82 -13.36
CA LEU A 66 5.68 2.42 -13.17
C LEU A 66 5.54 2.05 -11.69
N PRO A 67 5.04 0.84 -11.36
CA PRO A 67 5.06 0.37 -9.99
C PRO A 67 6.50 0.19 -9.52
N LEU A 68 6.81 0.66 -8.31
CA LEU A 68 8.16 0.59 -7.72
C LEU A 68 8.67 -0.86 -7.57
N GLY A 69 7.78 -1.84 -7.70
CA GLY A 69 8.09 -3.26 -7.70
C GLY A 69 8.26 -3.93 -9.07
N SER A 70 8.35 -3.17 -10.17
CA SER A 70 8.61 -3.77 -11.48
C SER A 70 10.07 -4.26 -11.59
N LYS A 71 10.32 -5.31 -12.39
CA LYS A 71 11.65 -5.92 -12.55
C LYS A 71 12.70 -4.91 -13.05
N GLU A 72 12.25 -3.90 -13.77
CA GLU A 72 13.05 -2.83 -14.32
C GLU A 72 13.56 -1.87 -13.23
N VAL A 73 12.78 -1.74 -12.15
CA VAL A 73 12.98 -0.79 -11.03
C VAL A 73 13.73 -1.43 -9.86
N PHE A 74 13.43 -2.70 -9.54
CA PHE A 74 14.18 -3.45 -8.52
C PHE A 74 15.68 -3.53 -8.89
N ASN A 75 16.56 -3.38 -7.90
CA ASN A 75 18.04 -3.47 -8.00
C ASN A 75 18.80 -2.34 -8.71
N ARG A 76 18.19 -1.19 -9.02
CA ARG A 76 18.90 -0.09 -9.71
C ARG A 76 18.95 1.24 -8.96
N SER A 77 18.36 1.37 -7.78
CA SER A 77 18.44 2.63 -7.04
C SER A 77 19.88 2.88 -6.59
N ARG A 78 20.46 3.98 -7.06
CA ARG A 78 21.83 4.39 -6.75
C ARG A 78 21.84 5.73 -6.01
N ASP A 79 22.87 5.92 -5.19
CA ASP A 79 23.15 7.23 -4.59
C ASP A 79 23.92 8.14 -5.56
N ASP A 80 24.15 9.38 -5.14
CA ASP A 80 24.84 10.40 -5.95
C ASP A 80 26.30 10.02 -6.24
N SER A 81 26.85 9.08 -5.46
CA SER A 81 28.18 8.49 -5.64
C SER A 81 28.15 7.23 -6.50
N ASN A 82 27.01 6.93 -7.15
CA ASN A 82 26.77 5.77 -7.99
C ASN A 82 26.86 4.42 -7.23
N ASN A 83 26.71 4.40 -5.90
CA ASN A 83 26.63 3.15 -5.13
C ASN A 83 25.20 2.63 -5.11
N ILE A 84 25.04 1.30 -5.04
CA ILE A 84 23.71 0.69 -4.87
C ILE A 84 23.18 1.08 -3.48
N ARG A 85 21.98 1.68 -3.44
CA ARG A 85 21.34 1.99 -2.16
C ARG A 85 20.95 0.69 -1.46
N PRO A 86 21.24 0.54 -0.15
CA PRO A 86 20.87 -0.66 0.57
C PRO A 86 19.36 -0.82 0.63
N GLU A 87 18.88 -2.05 0.48
CA GLU A 87 17.47 -2.36 0.70
C GLU A 87 17.15 -2.30 2.19
N ILE A 88 16.04 -1.65 2.51
CA ILE A 88 15.53 -1.57 3.88
C ILE A 88 14.35 -2.53 3.98
N PHE A 89 14.29 -3.28 5.09
CA PHE A 89 13.15 -4.13 5.40
C PHE A 89 12.59 -3.74 6.76
N LEU A 90 11.28 -3.53 6.83
CA LEU A 90 10.58 -3.12 8.02
C LEU A 90 9.85 -4.31 8.68
N PRO A 91 9.71 -4.30 10.02
CA PRO A 91 8.72 -5.11 10.71
C PRO A 91 7.32 -4.91 10.11
N LEU A 92 6.48 -5.94 10.17
CA LEU A 92 5.14 -5.95 9.57
C LEU A 92 4.31 -4.71 9.95
N GLU A 93 4.24 -4.37 11.24
CA GLU A 93 3.47 -3.22 11.73
C GLU A 93 3.94 -1.89 11.12
N LEU A 94 5.26 -1.67 11.04
CA LEU A 94 5.79 -0.45 10.45
C LEU A 94 5.54 -0.40 8.95
N TRP A 95 5.70 -1.53 8.26
CA TRP A 95 5.42 -1.63 6.82
C TRP A 95 3.94 -1.38 6.49
N TRP A 96 3.05 -1.89 7.35
CA TRP A 96 1.61 -1.82 7.16
C TRP A 96 1.05 -0.41 7.37
N ASN A 97 1.54 0.27 8.40
CA ASN A 97 1.14 1.65 8.73
C ASN A 97 1.99 2.71 8.01
N GLN A 98 2.99 2.32 7.22
CA GLN A 98 3.79 3.26 6.45
C GLN A 98 2.91 4.05 5.47
N THR A 99 3.01 5.38 5.55
CA THR A 99 2.44 6.30 4.57
C THR A 99 3.12 6.06 3.23
N VAL A 100 2.32 5.85 2.18
CA VAL A 100 2.78 5.58 0.82
C VAL A 100 2.27 6.59 -0.18
N PHE A 101 1.30 7.41 0.23
CA PHE A 101 0.87 8.58 -0.50
C PHE A 101 0.64 9.72 0.48
N SER A 102 1.16 10.91 0.15
CA SER A 102 0.89 12.13 0.90
C SER A 102 0.54 13.27 -0.04
N GLN A 103 -0.44 14.09 0.35
CA GLN A 103 -0.80 15.34 -0.32
C GLN A 103 -1.22 16.35 0.74
N GLN A 104 -0.41 17.39 0.96
CA GLN A 104 -0.66 18.39 2.01
C GLN A 104 -0.88 17.72 3.39
N SER A 105 -2.09 17.77 3.94
CA SER A 105 -2.48 17.16 5.22
C SER A 105 -3.06 15.75 5.08
N ASP A 106 -3.28 15.27 3.86
CA ASP A 106 -3.84 13.95 3.61
C ASP A 106 -2.73 12.91 3.49
N TYR A 107 -2.88 11.83 4.26
CA TYR A 107 -1.93 10.73 4.32
C TYR A 107 -2.66 9.41 4.10
N VAL A 108 -2.09 8.56 3.26
CA VAL A 108 -2.65 7.25 2.96
C VAL A 108 -1.55 6.21 3.16
N SER A 109 -1.81 5.27 4.06
CA SER A 109 -0.97 4.12 4.31
C SER A 109 -1.33 2.92 3.43
N ARG A 110 -0.48 1.88 3.42
CA ARG A 110 -0.83 0.60 2.78
C ARG A 110 -2.09 -0.01 3.39
N LYS A 111 -2.23 0.12 4.71
CA LYS A 111 -3.40 -0.28 5.47
C LYS A 111 -4.68 0.36 4.95
N ASP A 112 -4.65 1.67 4.69
CA ASP A 112 -5.81 2.40 4.20
C ASP A 112 -6.23 1.94 2.81
N ILE A 113 -5.26 1.78 1.89
CA ILE A 113 -5.52 1.30 0.52
C ILE A 113 -6.17 -0.08 0.55
N VAL A 114 -5.57 -1.03 1.27
CA VAL A 114 -6.05 -2.41 1.29
C VAL A 114 -7.41 -2.51 1.96
N GLN A 115 -7.63 -1.84 3.11
CA GLN A 115 -8.94 -1.83 3.76
C GLN A 115 -10.01 -1.16 2.90
N PHE A 116 -9.70 -0.01 2.28
CA PHE A 116 -10.63 0.68 1.40
C PHE A 116 -11.09 -0.21 0.25
N ILE A 117 -10.17 -0.93 -0.40
CA ILE A 117 -10.52 -1.84 -1.50
C ILE A 117 -11.24 -3.08 -0.98
N ALA A 118 -10.70 -3.76 0.04
CA ALA A 118 -11.24 -5.01 0.56
C ALA A 118 -12.61 -4.86 1.24
N ASN A 119 -12.93 -3.65 1.71
CA ASN A 119 -14.23 -3.32 2.31
C ASN A 119 -15.19 -2.64 1.31
N LYS A 120 -14.83 -2.53 0.02
CA LYS A 120 -15.82 -2.19 -1.01
C LYS A 120 -16.78 -3.36 -1.14
N ASP A 121 -17.87 -3.28 -0.38
CA ASP A 121 -18.86 -4.33 -0.24
C ASP A 121 -19.31 -4.93 -1.58
N VAL A 122 -19.49 -6.25 -1.53
CA VAL A 122 -20.39 -7.00 -2.39
C VAL A 122 -21.75 -6.30 -2.31
N GLY A 123 -22.12 -5.55 -3.34
CA GLY A 123 -23.34 -4.72 -3.38
C GLY A 123 -24.63 -5.53 -3.22
N ALA A 124 -24.97 -5.92 -2.00
CA ALA A 124 -26.25 -6.46 -1.61
C ALA A 124 -26.82 -5.63 -0.44
N HIS A 125 -26.72 -4.30 -0.53
CA HIS A 125 -27.86 -3.51 -0.07
C HIS A 125 -28.97 -3.68 -1.11
N VAL A 126 -29.78 -4.72 -0.92
CA VAL A 126 -31.12 -4.77 -1.48
C VAL A 126 -31.87 -3.62 -0.83
N ASP A 127 -32.25 -2.64 -1.64
CA ASP A 127 -33.10 -1.51 -1.27
C ASP A 127 -34.28 -2.02 -0.42
N GLU A 128 -34.42 -1.51 0.81
CA GLU A 128 -35.56 -1.82 1.68
C GLU A 128 -36.85 -1.27 1.04
N GLU A 129 -37.65 -2.20 0.51
CA GLU A 129 -39.11 -2.14 0.36
C GLU A 129 -39.72 -0.81 -0.15
N LYS A 130 -39.85 -0.67 -1.48
CA LYS A 130 -40.87 0.23 -2.04
C LYS A 130 -42.26 -0.35 -1.79
N ARG A 131 -42.96 0.19 -0.79
CA ARG A 131 -44.39 -0.06 -0.57
C ARG A 131 -45.18 0.28 -1.84
N PRO A 132 -46.19 -0.54 -2.23
CA PRO A 132 -47.07 -0.19 -3.32
C PRO A 132 -47.89 1.04 -2.91
N ILE A 133 -47.83 2.09 -3.72
CA ILE A 133 -48.73 3.22 -3.65
C ILE A 133 -50.17 2.72 -3.86
N SER A 134 -51.03 3.03 -2.88
CA SER A 134 -52.49 2.91 -2.91
C SER A 134 -53.13 3.92 -3.86
#